data_AF-A0A0M3QXM4-F1
#
_entry.id   AF-A0A0M3QXM4-F1
#
_cell.length_a   1.000
_cell.length_b   1.000
_cell.length_c   1.000
_cell.angle_alpha   90.00
_cell.angle_beta   90.00
_cell.angle_gamma   90.00
#
_symmetry.space_group_name_H-M   'P 1'
#
loop_
_entity.id
_entity.type
_entity.pdbx_description
1 polymer ?
#
loop_
_entity_poly.entity_id
_entity_poly.type
_entity_poly.pdbx_seq_one_letter_code
_entity_poly.pdbx_strand_id
1 'polypeptide(L)'
;MCRKLSLLLLLLGLSLGSTLAFHLQTSLKTSSKIQELQMESKVLAETHQDTSSMCFAYYSPQLSQVTDQYQADYDLCMTNYEHNKTVSVHQYYKNDLEQIETDVYRCSEAMLRCYDAETAIEAFECISTTAAEEAQIFYGVSSNATQVAAEVKLFYVKIDTELNKCVNSAERSYVENTSNVYDQLNACLRSNKIPPTPTPPTPTYSTP
;
A
#
# COMPACT_ATOMS: atom_id res chain seq x y z
N MET A 1 -23.78 -33.82 9.81
CA MET A 1 -23.51 -32.55 9.09
C MET A 1 -22.25 -31.81 9.54
N CYS A 2 -21.76 -31.94 10.78
CA CYS A 2 -20.54 -31.22 11.24
C CYS A 2 -19.22 -31.56 10.51
N ARG A 3 -19.02 -32.80 10.05
CA ARG A 3 -17.74 -33.22 9.44
C ARG A 3 -17.47 -32.61 8.06
N LYS A 4 -18.54 -32.22 7.33
CA LYS A 4 -18.44 -31.53 6.03
C LYS A 4 -18.16 -30.02 6.19
N LEU A 5 -18.65 -29.41 7.28
CA LEU A 5 -18.42 -27.99 7.59
C LEU A 5 -16.96 -27.70 7.99
N SER A 6 -16.34 -28.63 8.73
CA SER A 6 -14.92 -28.54 9.11
C SER A 6 -13.98 -28.66 7.89
N LEU A 7 -14.28 -29.53 6.92
CA LEU A 7 -13.51 -29.62 5.68
C LEU A 7 -13.62 -28.35 4.82
N LEU A 8 -14.81 -27.75 4.74
CA LEU A 8 -15.02 -26.51 3.99
C LEU A 8 -14.26 -25.32 4.60
N LEU A 9 -14.22 -25.22 5.93
CA LEU A 9 -13.47 -24.16 6.64
C LEU A 9 -11.94 -24.32 6.48
N LEU A 10 -11.44 -25.56 6.49
CA LEU A 10 -10.02 -25.85 6.23
C LEU A 10 -9.61 -25.51 4.78
N LEU A 11 -10.47 -25.81 3.80
CA LEU A 11 -10.23 -25.50 2.39
C LEU A 11 -10.27 -23.99 2.10
N LEU A 12 -11.17 -23.25 2.76
CA LEU A 12 -11.22 -21.78 2.66
C LEU A 12 -9.98 -21.13 3.30
N GLY A 13 -9.52 -21.63 4.45
CA GLY A 13 -8.29 -21.14 5.09
C GLY A 13 -7.02 -21.35 4.26
N LEU A 14 -6.92 -22.47 3.53
CA LEU A 14 -5.82 -22.75 2.61
C LEU A 14 -5.83 -21.84 1.38
N SER A 15 -7.01 -21.43 0.89
CA SER A 15 -7.11 -20.51 -0.25
C SER A 15 -6.67 -19.08 0.07
N LEU A 16 -6.96 -18.58 1.27
CA LEU A 16 -6.54 -17.25 1.73
C LEU A 16 -5.03 -17.16 2.02
N GLY A 17 -4.44 -18.24 2.54
CA GLY A 17 -2.99 -18.32 2.73
C GLY A 17 -2.20 -18.38 1.41
N SER A 18 -2.77 -19.04 0.40
CA SER A 18 -2.14 -19.19 -0.92
C SER A 18 -2.11 -17.86 -1.69
N THR A 19 -3.14 -17.02 -1.58
CA THR A 19 -3.17 -15.72 -2.27
C THR A 19 -2.12 -14.74 -1.75
N LEU A 20 -1.81 -14.76 -0.45
CA LEU A 20 -0.78 -13.89 0.13
C LEU A 20 0.63 -14.31 -0.32
N ALA A 21 0.90 -15.62 -0.36
CA ALA A 21 2.19 -16.15 -0.82
C ALA A 21 2.40 -15.96 -2.33
N PHE A 22 1.34 -16.08 -3.14
CA PHE A 22 1.42 -15.89 -4.59
C PHE A 22 1.62 -14.41 -4.97
N HIS A 23 1.10 -13.47 -4.19
CA HIS A 23 1.29 -12.04 -4.45
C HIS A 23 2.73 -11.58 -4.13
N LEU A 24 3.37 -12.14 -3.09
CA LEU A 24 4.80 -11.89 -2.83
C LEU A 24 5.71 -12.53 -3.88
N GLN A 25 5.38 -13.73 -4.36
CA GLN A 25 6.20 -14.45 -5.36
C GLN A 25 6.12 -13.88 -6.77
N THR A 26 5.07 -13.13 -7.11
CA THR A 26 4.86 -12.60 -8.48
C THR A 26 5.45 -11.21 -8.72
N SER A 27 5.79 -10.46 -7.66
CA SER A 27 6.31 -9.09 -7.79
C SER A 27 7.83 -9.03 -7.99
N LEU A 28 8.57 -9.91 -7.32
CA LEU A 28 10.01 -10.03 -7.55
C LEU A 28 10.26 -10.76 -8.88
N LYS A 29 10.12 -10.04 -10.00
CA LYS A 29 10.88 -10.35 -11.21
C LYS A 29 12.34 -10.27 -10.82
N THR A 30 12.91 -11.37 -10.34
CA THR A 30 14.33 -11.45 -10.07
C THR A 30 15.02 -11.09 -11.37
N SER A 31 15.71 -9.95 -11.38
CA SER A 31 16.39 -9.45 -12.57
C SER A 31 17.31 -10.55 -13.08
N SER A 32 17.26 -10.85 -14.39
CA SER A 32 18.16 -11.83 -15.02
C SER A 32 19.62 -11.52 -14.71
N LYS A 33 19.95 -10.22 -14.54
CA LYS A 33 21.26 -9.75 -14.10
C LYS A 33 21.64 -10.26 -12.71
N ILE A 34 20.73 -10.23 -11.74
CA ILE A 34 21.03 -10.73 -10.37
C ILE A 34 21.29 -12.23 -10.42
N GLN A 35 20.50 -12.99 -11.19
CA GLN A 35 20.70 -14.42 -11.35
C GLN A 35 22.07 -14.73 -11.99
N GLU A 36 22.44 -13.99 -13.03
CA GLU A 36 23.75 -14.08 -13.68
C GLU A 36 24.88 -13.81 -12.70
N LEU A 37 24.80 -12.71 -11.95
CA LEU A 37 25.81 -12.33 -10.97
C LEU A 37 25.92 -13.34 -9.83
N GLN A 38 24.80 -13.90 -9.36
CA GLN A 38 24.75 -14.98 -8.38
C GLN A 38 25.44 -16.25 -8.89
N MET A 39 25.17 -16.64 -10.13
CA MET A 39 25.81 -17.79 -10.75
C MET A 39 27.32 -17.57 -10.89
N GLU A 40 27.73 -16.38 -11.31
CA GLU A 40 29.14 -16.00 -11.37
C GLU A 40 29.82 -16.07 -10.00
N SER A 41 29.18 -15.57 -8.93
CA SER A 41 29.72 -15.67 -7.57
C SER A 41 29.97 -17.13 -7.18
N LYS A 42 29.06 -18.05 -7.52
CA LYS A 42 29.20 -19.49 -7.22
C LYS A 42 30.40 -20.09 -7.95
N VAL A 43 30.53 -19.82 -9.25
CA VAL A 43 31.64 -20.33 -10.08
C VAL A 43 32.99 -19.80 -9.57
N LEU A 44 33.06 -18.50 -9.25
CA LEU A 44 34.29 -17.89 -8.71
C LEU A 44 34.64 -18.44 -7.32
N ALA A 45 33.63 -18.69 -6.47
CA ALA A 45 33.84 -19.27 -5.15
C ALA A 45 34.44 -20.69 -5.20
N GLU A 46 33.96 -21.51 -6.14
CA GLU A 46 34.50 -22.85 -6.39
C GLU A 46 35.95 -22.79 -6.88
N THR A 47 36.28 -21.80 -7.71
CA THR A 47 37.63 -21.61 -8.26
C THR A 47 38.61 -21.09 -7.21
N HIS A 48 38.14 -20.32 -6.22
CA HIS A 48 38.97 -19.63 -5.22
C HIS A 48 38.56 -20.02 -3.78
N GLN A 49 38.55 -21.32 -3.48
CA GLN A 49 38.11 -21.86 -2.18
C GLN A 49 38.85 -21.27 -0.96
N ASP A 50 40.15 -20.99 -1.08
CA ASP A 50 40.98 -20.55 0.04
C ASP A 50 40.66 -19.11 0.51
N THR A 51 40.02 -18.30 -0.33
CA THR A 51 39.79 -16.86 -0.09
C THR A 51 38.33 -16.45 -0.22
N SER A 52 37.48 -17.31 -0.79
CA SER A 52 36.04 -17.04 -0.96
C SER A 52 35.33 -16.81 0.38
N SER A 53 35.72 -17.53 1.43
CA SER A 53 35.15 -17.42 2.77
C SER A 53 35.20 -16.00 3.33
N MET A 54 36.30 -15.27 3.10
CA MET A 54 36.46 -13.87 3.53
C MET A 54 35.52 -12.93 2.78
N CYS A 55 35.44 -13.08 1.44
CA CYS A 55 34.55 -12.26 0.62
C CYS A 55 33.08 -12.48 1.00
N PHE A 56 32.65 -13.74 1.18
CA PHE A 56 31.28 -14.03 1.62
C PHE A 56 31.01 -13.56 3.05
N ALA A 57 31.96 -13.69 3.98
CA ALA A 57 31.78 -13.15 5.33
C ALA A 57 31.55 -11.63 5.33
N TYR A 58 32.17 -10.91 4.40
CA TYR A 58 32.01 -9.46 4.27
C TYR A 58 30.73 -9.03 3.55
N TYR A 59 30.37 -9.70 2.45
CA TYR A 59 29.25 -9.28 1.58
C TYR A 59 27.92 -9.96 1.90
N SER A 60 27.89 -11.12 2.55
CA SER A 60 26.61 -11.78 2.92
C SER A 60 25.76 -10.93 3.87
N PRO A 61 26.32 -10.26 4.90
CA PRO A 61 25.54 -9.34 5.73
C PRO A 61 24.96 -8.16 4.94
N GLN A 62 25.68 -7.66 3.92
CA GLN A 62 25.19 -6.57 3.06
C GLN A 62 24.04 -7.04 2.16
N LEU A 63 24.13 -8.25 1.59
CA LEU A 63 23.03 -8.85 0.85
C LEU A 63 21.79 -9.05 1.73
N SER A 64 21.98 -9.46 2.99
CA SER A 64 20.90 -9.54 3.98
C SER A 64 20.29 -8.16 4.22
N GLN A 65 21.12 -7.13 4.47
CA GLN A 65 20.67 -5.77 4.72
C GLN A 65 19.85 -5.20 3.55
N VAL A 66 20.26 -5.46 2.30
CA VAL A 66 19.50 -5.04 1.11
C VAL A 66 18.13 -5.72 1.05
N THR A 67 18.06 -6.99 1.46
CA THR A 67 16.79 -7.75 1.54
C THR A 67 15.89 -7.22 2.64
N ASP A 68 16.44 -6.96 3.83
CA ASP A 68 15.72 -6.42 4.99
C ASP A 68 15.17 -5.02 4.67
N GLN A 69 15.95 -4.18 3.99
CA GLN A 69 15.50 -2.85 3.56
C GLN A 69 14.36 -2.94 2.55
N TYR A 70 14.44 -3.85 1.56
CA TYR A 70 13.35 -4.05 0.62
C TYR A 70 12.06 -4.48 1.32
N GLN A 71 12.15 -5.40 2.28
CA GLN A 71 10.99 -5.82 3.07
C GLN A 71 10.38 -4.64 3.84
N ALA A 72 11.21 -3.83 4.50
CA ALA A 72 10.76 -2.65 5.22
C ALA A 72 10.08 -1.62 4.31
N ASP A 73 10.66 -1.35 3.13
CA ASP A 73 10.13 -0.40 2.15
C ASP A 73 8.78 -0.89 1.59
N TYR A 74 8.68 -2.19 1.27
CA TYR A 74 7.44 -2.81 0.80
C TYR A 74 6.34 -2.74 1.87
N ASP A 75 6.65 -3.09 3.11
CA ASP A 75 5.69 -3.05 4.22
C ASP A 75 5.20 -1.62 4.50
N LEU A 76 6.07 -0.61 4.34
CA LEU A 76 5.69 0.79 4.40
C LEU A 76 4.73 1.16 3.27
N CYS A 77 4.98 0.72 2.03
CA CYS A 77 4.07 0.94 0.90
C CYS A 77 2.67 0.38 1.19
N MET A 78 2.60 -0.85 1.71
CA MET A 78 1.33 -1.50 2.05
C MET A 78 0.62 -0.81 3.22
N THR A 79 1.36 -0.41 4.26
CA THR A 79 0.80 0.32 5.41
C THR A 79 0.17 1.63 4.97
N ASN A 80 0.88 2.40 4.12
CA ASN A 80 0.37 3.66 3.58
C ASN A 80 -0.84 3.45 2.68
N TYR A 81 -0.82 2.40 1.86
CA TYR A 81 -1.97 2.02 1.02
C TYR A 81 -3.22 1.76 1.87
N GLU A 82 -3.13 0.90 2.88
CA GLU A 82 -4.25 0.55 3.74
C GLU A 82 -4.75 1.76 4.54
N HIS A 83 -3.84 2.58 5.06
CA HIS A 83 -4.19 3.82 5.74
C HIS A 83 -4.96 4.77 4.82
N ASN A 84 -4.45 5.02 3.61
CA ASN A 84 -5.07 5.95 2.67
C ASN A 84 -6.45 5.45 2.20
N LYS A 85 -6.56 4.15 1.94
CA LYS A 85 -7.79 3.51 1.44
C LYS A 85 -8.95 3.56 2.43
N THR A 86 -8.64 3.54 3.73
CA THR A 86 -9.64 3.45 4.81
C THR A 86 -9.84 4.78 5.52
N VAL A 87 -8.76 5.38 6.03
CA VAL A 87 -8.81 6.57 6.88
C VAL A 87 -8.85 7.83 6.02
N SER A 88 -7.91 8.00 5.10
CA SER A 88 -7.76 9.27 4.39
C SER A 88 -8.93 9.58 3.45
N VAL A 89 -9.46 8.59 2.73
CA VAL A 89 -10.67 8.77 1.89
C VAL A 89 -11.85 9.23 2.74
N HIS A 90 -12.12 8.54 3.85
CA HIS A 90 -13.26 8.86 4.70
C HIS A 90 -13.14 10.27 5.32
N GLN A 91 -11.95 10.62 5.82
CA GLN A 91 -11.70 11.94 6.39
C GLN A 91 -11.82 13.05 5.35
N TYR A 92 -11.36 12.81 4.11
CA TYR A 92 -11.38 13.82 3.05
C TYR A 92 -12.81 14.20 2.64
N TYR A 93 -13.71 13.22 2.51
CA TYR A 93 -15.08 13.42 2.05
C TYR A 93 -16.13 13.49 3.18
N LYS A 94 -15.68 13.57 4.43
CA LYS A 94 -16.57 13.60 5.59
C LYS A 94 -17.54 14.79 5.53
N ASN A 95 -17.04 15.98 5.25
CA ASN A 95 -17.85 17.20 5.21
C ASN A 95 -18.89 17.15 4.09
N ASP A 96 -18.57 16.54 2.94
CA ASP A 96 -19.53 16.38 1.83
C ASP A 96 -20.69 15.48 2.24
N LEU A 97 -20.41 14.40 2.97
CA LEU A 97 -21.44 13.51 3.52
C LEU A 97 -22.30 14.23 4.56
N GLU A 98 -21.69 14.98 5.48
CA GLU A 98 -22.41 15.76 6.50
C GLU A 98 -23.30 16.85 5.88
N GLN A 99 -22.84 17.50 4.81
CA GLN A 99 -23.63 18.49 4.09
C GLN A 99 -24.83 17.85 3.40
N ILE A 100 -24.63 16.72 2.70
CA ILE A 100 -25.72 15.96 2.07
C ILE A 100 -26.74 15.51 3.12
N GLU A 101 -26.28 14.98 4.26
CA GLU A 101 -27.14 14.56 5.36
C GLU A 101 -27.98 15.74 5.89
N THR A 102 -27.34 16.90 6.09
CA THR A 102 -28.00 18.13 6.55
C THR A 102 -29.10 18.58 5.58
N ASP A 103 -28.81 18.58 4.28
CA ASP A 103 -29.79 18.99 3.26
C ASP A 103 -30.97 18.00 3.20
N VAL A 104 -30.70 16.69 3.22
CA VAL A 104 -31.75 15.66 3.24
C VAL A 104 -32.63 15.78 4.49
N TYR A 105 -32.02 16.00 5.65
CA TYR A 105 -32.75 16.15 6.91
C TYR A 105 -33.64 17.40 6.88
N ARG A 106 -33.12 18.54 6.41
CA ARG A 106 -33.90 19.79 6.26
C ARG A 106 -35.12 19.60 5.37
N CYS A 107 -34.94 18.99 4.19
CA CYS A 107 -36.06 18.72 3.27
C CYS A 107 -37.10 17.81 3.92
N SER A 108 -36.64 16.78 4.64
CA SER A 108 -37.51 15.83 5.31
C SER A 108 -38.32 16.49 6.42
N GLU A 109 -37.70 17.32 7.27
CA GLU A 109 -38.41 18.07 8.29
C GLU A 109 -39.44 19.05 7.71
N ALA A 110 -39.11 19.73 6.61
CA ALA A 110 -40.03 20.65 5.95
C ALA A 110 -41.32 19.93 5.52
N MET A 111 -41.20 18.75 4.91
CA MET A 111 -42.36 17.94 4.53
C MET A 111 -43.10 17.36 5.74
N LEU A 112 -42.39 16.96 6.79
CA LEU A 112 -43.01 16.40 7.99
C LEU A 112 -43.85 17.43 8.76
N ARG A 113 -43.51 18.71 8.71
CA ARG A 113 -44.32 19.78 9.32
C ARG A 113 -45.73 19.90 8.74
N CYS A 114 -45.96 19.43 7.52
CA CYS A 114 -47.29 19.45 6.91
C CYS A 114 -48.30 18.50 7.61
N TYR A 115 -47.83 17.53 8.39
CA TYR A 115 -48.72 16.63 9.16
C TYR A 115 -49.39 17.32 10.36
N ASP A 116 -48.92 18.50 10.75
CA ASP A 116 -49.50 19.30 11.84
C ASP A 116 -50.72 20.14 11.39
N ALA A 117 -51.15 20.02 10.12
CA ALA A 117 -52.29 20.76 9.59
C ALA A 117 -53.63 20.31 10.22
N GLU A 118 -54.57 21.25 10.35
CA GLU A 118 -55.86 21.02 11.01
C GLU A 118 -56.79 20.10 10.20
N THR A 119 -56.68 20.16 8.87
CA THR A 119 -57.48 19.34 7.96
C THR A 119 -56.61 18.52 7.01
N ALA A 120 -57.18 17.41 6.52
CA ALA A 120 -56.50 16.58 5.52
C ALA A 120 -56.24 17.34 4.21
N ILE A 121 -57.14 18.24 3.80
CA ILE A 121 -56.97 19.02 2.56
C ILE A 121 -55.77 19.95 2.69
N GLU A 122 -55.67 20.70 3.78
CA GLU A 122 -54.52 21.59 4.04
C GLU A 122 -53.21 20.80 4.16
N ALA A 123 -53.23 19.63 4.80
CA ALA A 123 -52.07 18.75 4.86
C ALA A 123 -51.59 18.35 3.45
N PHE A 124 -52.50 17.90 2.58
CA PHE A 124 -52.14 17.50 1.21
C PHE A 124 -51.68 18.68 0.34
N GLU A 125 -52.29 19.86 0.46
CA GLU A 125 -51.86 21.07 -0.24
C GLU A 125 -50.47 21.55 0.23
N CYS A 126 -50.21 21.51 1.54
CA CYS A 126 -48.90 21.79 2.11
C CYS A 126 -47.85 20.80 1.59
N ILE A 127 -48.13 19.49 1.64
CA ILE A 127 -47.19 18.46 1.14
C ILE A 127 -46.88 18.70 -0.33
N SER A 128 -47.89 18.95 -1.16
CA SER A 128 -47.69 19.17 -2.60
C SER A 128 -46.82 20.40 -2.89
N THR A 129 -47.03 21.49 -2.16
CA THR A 129 -46.28 22.75 -2.35
C THR A 129 -44.84 22.59 -1.86
N THR A 130 -44.66 22.13 -0.62
CA THR A 130 -43.34 21.91 -0.03
C THR A 130 -42.55 20.88 -0.82
N ALA A 131 -43.16 19.78 -1.27
CA ALA A 131 -42.46 18.79 -2.08
C ALA A 131 -41.96 19.37 -3.42
N ALA A 132 -42.72 20.27 -4.04
CA ALA A 132 -42.30 20.94 -5.26
C ALA A 132 -41.12 21.91 -5.02
N GLU A 133 -41.12 22.63 -3.89
CA GLU A 133 -40.03 23.52 -3.48
C GLU A 133 -38.74 22.73 -3.16
N GLU A 134 -38.88 21.67 -2.37
CA GLU A 134 -37.75 20.82 -1.95
C GLU A 134 -37.20 19.96 -3.09
N ALA A 135 -37.96 19.73 -4.17
CA ALA A 135 -37.51 18.97 -5.34
C ALA A 135 -36.22 19.54 -5.96
N GLN A 136 -36.07 20.87 -5.97
CA GLN A 136 -34.85 21.51 -6.47
C GLN A 136 -33.65 21.20 -5.56
N ILE A 137 -33.85 21.18 -4.24
CA ILE A 137 -32.80 20.85 -3.27
C ILE A 137 -32.41 19.38 -3.43
N PHE A 138 -33.38 18.46 -3.53
CA PHE A 138 -33.08 17.04 -3.79
C PHE A 138 -32.35 16.81 -5.11
N TYR A 139 -32.67 17.58 -6.15
CA TYR A 139 -31.89 17.55 -7.40
C TYR A 139 -30.43 17.98 -7.17
N GLY A 140 -30.22 19.04 -6.39
CA GLY A 140 -28.89 19.49 -5.97
C GLY A 140 -28.12 18.41 -5.19
N VAL A 141 -28.77 17.79 -4.20
CA VAL A 141 -28.22 16.66 -3.42
C VAL A 141 -27.82 15.52 -4.35
N SER A 142 -28.70 15.11 -5.27
CA SER A 142 -28.42 14.04 -6.23
C SER A 142 -27.24 14.35 -7.13
N SER A 143 -27.16 15.59 -7.64
CA SER A 143 -26.06 16.04 -8.50
C SER A 143 -24.73 16.06 -7.73
N ASN A 144 -24.72 16.65 -6.53
CA ASN A 144 -23.53 16.75 -5.69
C ASN A 144 -23.03 15.35 -5.29
N ALA A 145 -23.93 14.48 -4.79
CA ALA A 145 -23.59 13.10 -4.44
C ALA A 145 -22.98 12.33 -5.63
N THR A 146 -23.53 12.53 -6.83
CA THR A 146 -22.99 11.90 -8.05
C THR A 146 -21.59 12.40 -8.38
N GLN A 147 -21.36 13.71 -8.27
CA GLN A 147 -20.05 14.32 -8.49
C GLN A 147 -19.02 13.81 -7.48
N VAL A 148 -19.33 13.93 -6.18
CA VAL A 148 -18.44 13.47 -5.09
C VAL A 148 -18.16 11.98 -5.22
N ALA A 149 -19.14 11.15 -5.58
CA ALA A 149 -18.91 9.73 -5.82
C ALA A 149 -17.94 9.46 -6.99
N ALA A 150 -17.94 10.29 -8.03
CA ALA A 150 -16.94 10.20 -9.10
C ALA A 150 -15.55 10.60 -8.62
N GLU A 151 -15.44 11.66 -7.81
CA GLU A 151 -14.19 12.12 -7.21
C GLU A 151 -13.60 11.08 -6.24
N VAL A 152 -14.44 10.44 -5.42
CA VAL A 152 -14.04 9.31 -4.55
C VAL A 152 -13.44 8.17 -5.36
N LYS A 153 -14.06 7.81 -6.49
CA LYS A 153 -13.51 6.76 -7.39
C LYS A 153 -12.15 7.16 -7.95
N LEU A 154 -11.98 8.41 -8.38
CA LEU A 154 -10.69 8.92 -8.84
C LEU A 154 -9.63 8.92 -7.72
N PHE A 155 -10.06 9.21 -6.49
CA PHE A 155 -9.18 9.14 -5.33
C PHE A 155 -8.66 7.72 -5.11
N TYR A 156 -9.51 6.69 -5.21
CA TYR A 156 -9.05 5.30 -5.13
C TYR A 156 -8.06 4.93 -6.24
N VAL A 157 -8.32 5.35 -7.48
CA VAL A 157 -7.36 5.16 -8.60
C VAL A 157 -6.01 5.81 -8.29
N LYS A 158 -6.02 7.00 -7.66
CA LYS A 158 -4.80 7.67 -7.22
C LYS A 158 -4.07 6.87 -6.14
N ILE A 159 -4.77 6.34 -5.15
CA ILE A 159 -4.18 5.49 -4.10
C ILE A 159 -3.51 4.26 -4.72
N ASP A 160 -4.20 3.55 -5.63
CA ASP A 160 -3.64 2.38 -6.31
C ASP A 160 -2.41 2.76 -7.17
N THR A 161 -2.44 3.93 -7.80
CA THR A 161 -1.31 4.46 -8.57
C THR A 161 -0.10 4.74 -7.68
N GLU A 162 -0.30 5.33 -6.51
CA GLU A 162 0.79 5.61 -5.55
C GLU A 162 1.37 4.33 -4.94
N LEU A 163 0.53 3.31 -4.67
CA LEU A 163 1.03 1.98 -4.27
C LEU A 163 1.97 1.41 -5.33
N ASN A 164 1.54 1.41 -6.60
CA ASN A 164 2.37 0.89 -7.69
C ASN A 164 3.69 1.64 -7.82
N LYS A 165 3.68 2.97 -7.70
CA LYS A 165 4.92 3.77 -7.70
C LYS A 165 5.84 3.40 -6.55
N CYS A 166 5.28 3.26 -5.34
CA CYS A 166 6.03 2.92 -4.14
C CYS A 166 6.70 1.54 -4.27
N VAL A 167 5.93 0.52 -4.64
CA VAL A 167 6.43 -0.86 -4.82
C VAL A 167 7.48 -0.92 -5.93
N ASN A 168 7.22 -0.30 -7.09
CA ASN A 168 8.20 -0.26 -8.18
C ASN A 168 9.51 0.44 -7.76
N SER A 169 9.42 1.46 -6.91
CA SER A 169 10.61 2.13 -6.37
C SER A 169 11.39 1.23 -5.42
N ALA A 170 10.71 0.50 -4.53
CA ALA A 170 11.33 -0.46 -3.63
C ALA A 170 12.02 -1.59 -4.40
N GLU A 171 11.35 -2.16 -5.40
CA GLU A 171 11.90 -3.19 -6.28
C GLU A 171 13.11 -2.71 -7.06
N ARG A 172 13.04 -1.49 -7.61
CA ARG A 172 14.17 -0.89 -8.32
C ARG A 172 15.39 -0.77 -7.41
N SER A 173 15.20 -0.20 -6.22
CA SER A 173 16.27 -0.06 -5.22
C SER A 173 16.85 -1.43 -4.85
N TYR A 174 16.01 -2.43 -4.62
CA TYR A 174 16.45 -3.79 -4.34
C TYR A 174 17.32 -4.35 -5.45
N VAL A 175 16.89 -4.19 -6.72
CA VAL A 175 17.61 -4.71 -7.88
C VAL A 175 18.96 -4.02 -8.07
N GLU A 176 18.98 -2.68 -8.00
CA GLU A 176 20.19 -1.87 -8.17
C GLU A 176 21.20 -2.19 -7.06
N ASN A 177 20.76 -2.21 -5.79
CA ASN A 177 21.63 -2.47 -4.64
C ASN A 177 22.13 -3.91 -4.59
N THR A 178 21.26 -4.89 -4.85
CA THR A 178 21.66 -6.31 -4.88
C THR A 178 22.66 -6.57 -5.99
N SER A 179 22.44 -6.01 -7.19
CA SER A 179 23.39 -6.10 -8.30
C SER A 179 24.74 -5.49 -7.91
N ASN A 180 24.73 -4.31 -7.28
CA ASN A 180 25.94 -3.63 -6.83
C ASN A 180 26.75 -4.48 -5.83
N VAL A 181 26.07 -5.06 -4.83
CA VAL A 181 26.73 -5.91 -3.83
C VAL A 181 27.30 -7.18 -4.48
N TYR A 182 26.59 -7.81 -5.41
CA TYR A 182 27.13 -8.96 -6.15
C TYR A 182 28.30 -8.57 -7.07
N ASP A 183 28.24 -7.43 -7.75
CA ASP A 183 29.35 -6.92 -8.57
C ASP A 183 30.63 -6.77 -7.71
N GLN A 184 30.49 -6.21 -6.51
CA GLN A 184 31.58 -6.08 -5.54
C GLN A 184 32.06 -7.43 -4.99
N LEU A 185 31.15 -8.34 -4.68
CA LEU A 185 31.49 -9.70 -4.27
C LEU A 185 32.28 -10.42 -5.36
N ASN A 186 31.85 -10.37 -6.62
CA ASN A 186 32.57 -10.98 -7.74
C ASN A 186 33.94 -10.34 -7.94
N ALA A 187 34.07 -9.02 -7.76
CA ALA A 187 35.37 -8.36 -7.78
C ALA A 187 36.29 -8.83 -6.64
N CYS A 188 35.76 -9.02 -5.43
CA CYS A 188 36.50 -9.58 -4.30
C CYS A 188 36.97 -11.01 -4.61
N LEU A 189 36.08 -11.86 -5.13
CA LEU A 189 36.39 -13.24 -5.47
C LEU A 189 37.48 -13.36 -6.56
N ARG A 190 37.52 -12.42 -7.52
CA ARG A 190 38.57 -12.38 -8.57
C ARG A 190 39.93 -11.87 -8.06
N SER A 191 39.94 -11.00 -7.05
CA SER A 191 41.15 -10.24 -6.66
C SER A 191 41.66 -10.52 -5.25
N ASN A 192 40.91 -11.25 -4.43
CA ASN A 192 41.16 -11.52 -3.01
C ASN A 192 41.35 -10.26 -2.16
N LYS A 193 40.71 -9.15 -2.54
CA LYS A 193 40.79 -7.88 -1.82
C LYS A 193 39.39 -7.41 -1.44
N ILE A 194 39.18 -7.24 -0.14
CA ILE A 194 38.09 -6.43 0.40
C ILE A 194 38.54 -4.96 0.46
N PRO A 195 37.64 -3.99 0.25
CA PRO A 195 37.92 -2.59 0.56
C PRO A 195 38.37 -2.45 2.03
N PRO A 196 39.32 -1.54 2.34
CA PRO A 196 39.70 -1.31 3.73
C PRO A 196 38.48 -0.85 4.54
N THR A 197 38.24 -1.50 5.69
CA THR A 197 37.19 -1.08 6.64
C THR A 197 37.42 0.39 7.01
N PRO A 198 36.41 1.28 6.92
CA PRO A 198 36.57 2.65 7.37
C PRO A 198 36.98 2.64 8.85
N THR A 199 38.15 3.21 9.13
CA THR A 199 38.66 3.34 10.49
C THR A 199 37.68 4.23 11.27
N PRO A 200 37.22 3.84 12.46
CA PRO A 200 36.41 4.71 13.30
C PRO A 200 37.15 6.04 13.52
N PRO A 201 36.48 7.20 13.46
CA PRO A 201 37.13 8.47 13.76
C PRO A 201 37.74 8.41 15.15
N THR A 202 39.04 8.70 15.24
CA THR A 202 39.77 8.77 16.50
C THR A 202 39.08 9.80 17.40
N PRO A 203 38.69 9.45 18.64
CA PRO A 203 38.13 10.43 19.56
C PRO A 203 39.20 11.48 19.89
N THR A 204 38.97 12.70 19.44
CA THR A 204 39.73 13.88 19.87
C THR A 204 39.39 14.11 21.34
N TYR A 205 40.25 13.64 22.24
CA TYR A 205 40.21 14.07 23.64
C TYR A 205 40.73 15.51 23.70
N SER A 206 39.81 16.46 23.82
CA SER A 206 40.13 17.81 24.26
C SER A 206 40.53 17.74 25.74
N THR A 207 41.82 17.90 26.04
CA THR A 207 42.31 18.15 27.41
C THR A 207 41.83 19.51 27.93
N PRO A 208 41.63 19.64 29.26
CA PRO A 208 40.91 20.74 29.91
C PRO A 208 41.59 22.10 29.86
#